data_AF-A0A7Y5T0U5-F1
#
_entry.id   AF-A0A7Y5T0U5-F1
#
_cell.length_a   1.000
_cell.length_b   1.000
_cell.length_c   1.000
_cell.angle_alpha   90.00
_cell.angle_beta   90.00
_cell.angle_gamma   90.00
#
_symmetry.space_group_name_H-M   'P 1'
#
loop_
_entity.id
_entity.type
_entity.pdbx_description
1 polymer ?
#
loop_
_entity_poly.entity_id
_entity_poly.type
_entity_poly.pdbx_seq_one_letter_code
_entity_poly.pdbx_strand_id
1 'polypeptide(L)' 'MDPIITEKIKRDTKINFGLFALFFLYYVGAAALQTPMLHSVSEIRIGSIPLGLITSLGVFPVSWIVIFIWFKKAL' A
#
# COMPACT_ATOMS: atom_id res chain seq x y z
N MET A 1 -14.52 2.08 31.22
CA MET A 1 -13.32 2.19 30.38
C MET A 1 -13.03 3.67 30.21
N ASP A 2 -11.80 4.12 30.52
CA ASP A 2 -11.48 5.55 30.49
C ASP A 2 -11.80 6.17 29.12
N PRO A 3 -12.47 7.33 29.06
CA PRO A 3 -12.84 7.97 27.80
C PRO A 3 -11.61 8.33 26.96
N ILE A 4 -10.50 8.66 27.63
CA ILE A 4 -9.20 8.97 27.01
C ILE A 4 -8.61 7.73 26.29
N ILE A 5 -8.73 6.55 26.91
CA ILE A 5 -8.22 5.30 26.35
C ILE A 5 -9.07 4.88 25.13
N THR A 6 -10.38 5.09 25.22
CA THR A 6 -11.33 4.75 24.14
C THR A 6 -11.07 5.57 22.87
N GLU A 7 -10.86 6.88 23.00
CA GLU A 7 -10.52 7.75 21.87
C GLU A 7 -9.16 7.41 21.25
N LYS A 8 -8.16 7.07 22.07
CA LYS A 8 -6.85 6.62 21.60
C LYS A 8 -6.96 5.33 20.78
N ILE A 9 -7.69 4.33 21.28
CA ILE A 9 -7.91 3.06 20.57
C ILE A 9 -8.63 3.32 19.24
N LYS A 10 -9.69 4.12 19.25
CA LYS A 10 -10.47 4.45 18.04
C LYS A 10 -9.60 5.10 16.95
N ARG A 11 -8.68 5.98 17.35
CA ARG A 11 -7.71 6.62 16.44
C ARG A 11 -6.70 5.61 15.89
N ASP A 12 -6.09 4.81 16.77
CA ASP A 12 -5.06 3.84 16.39
C ASP A 12 -5.65 2.76 15.47
N THR A 13 -6.90 2.30 15.73
CA THR A 13 -7.63 1.37 14.86
C THR A 13 -7.91 1.96 13.48
N LYS A 14 -8.39 3.21 13.38
CA LYS A 14 -8.65 3.85 12.08
C LYS A 14 -7.40 3.95 11.22
N ILE A 15 -6.28 4.29 11.84
CA ILE A 15 -4.98 4.38 11.17
C ILE A 15 -4.54 3.01 10.66
N ASN A 16 -4.51 2.01 11.55
CA ASN A 16 -4.07 0.67 11.19
C ASN A 16 -4.94 0.05 10.11
N PHE A 17 -6.26 0.27 10.19
CA PHE A 17 -7.19 -0.20 9.17
C PHE A 17 -7.01 0.53 7.83
N GLY A 18 -6.73 1.83 7.84
CA GLY A 18 -6.40 2.60 6.64
C GLY A 18 -5.11 2.12 5.97
N LEU A 19 -4.07 1.84 6.76
CA LEU A 19 -2.82 1.24 6.27
C LEU A 19 -3.06 -0.14 5.68
N PHE A 20 -3.81 -0.99 6.40
CA PHE A 20 -4.19 -2.30 5.91
C PHE A 20 -4.93 -2.21 4.59
N ALA A 21 -5.97 -1.37 4.48
CA ALA A 21 -6.74 -1.20 3.25
C ALA A 21 -5.87 -0.71 2.08
N LEU A 22 -4.96 0.23 2.33
CA LEU A 22 -4.05 0.75 1.30
C LEU A 22 -3.13 -0.36 0.75
N PHE A 23 -2.45 -1.09 1.63
CA PHE A 23 -1.56 -2.18 1.21
C PHE A 23 -2.32 -3.36 0.61
N PHE A 24 -3.51 -3.65 1.13
CA PHE A 24 -4.38 -4.71 0.61
C PHE A 24 -4.82 -4.40 -0.82
N LEU A 25 -5.32 -3.19 -1.09
CA LEU A 25 -5.71 -2.78 -2.44
C LEU A 25 -4.53 -2.78 -3.41
N TYR A 26 -3.37 -2.30 -2.95
CA TYR A 26 -2.14 -2.34 -3.73
C TYR A 26 -1.76 -3.77 -4.11
N TYR A 27 -1.77 -4.69 -3.14
CA TYR A 27 -1.46 -6.10 -3.35
C TYR A 27 -2.44 -6.79 -4.29
N VAL A 28 -3.75 -6.59 -4.08
CA VAL A 28 -4.79 -7.18 -4.95
C VAL A 28 -4.68 -6.63 -6.37
N GLY A 29 -4.39 -5.34 -6.54
CA GLY A 29 -4.17 -4.74 -7.85
C GLY A 29 -2.95 -5.31 -8.57
N ALA A 30 -1.82 -5.45 -7.87
CA ALA A 30 -0.62 -6.06 -8.41
C ALA A 30 -0.85 -7.55 -8.79
N ALA A 31 -1.53 -8.30 -7.92
CA ALA A 31 -1.88 -9.69 -8.18
C ALA A 31 -2.83 -9.84 -9.38
N ALA A 32 -3.83 -8.95 -9.49
CA ALA A 32 -4.77 -8.93 -10.62
C ALA A 32 -4.05 -8.71 -11.96
N LEU A 33 -3.07 -7.81 -11.99
CA LEU A 33 -2.24 -7.57 -13.18
C LEU A 33 -1.37 -8.78 -13.54
N GLN A 34 -0.94 -9.57 -12.56
CA GLN A 34 -0.11 -10.76 -12.76
C GLN A 34 -0.92 -12.03 -13.04
N THR A 35 -2.25 -11.95 -13.13
CA THR A 35 -3.09 -13.11 -13.48
C THR A 35 -2.85 -13.55 -14.93
N PRO A 36 -3.08 -14.84 -15.27
CA PRO A 36 -2.91 -15.34 -16.64
C PRO A 36 -3.74 -14.58 -17.68
N MET A 37 -4.89 -14.04 -17.27
CA MET A 37 -5.81 -13.29 -18.12
C MET A 37 -5.27 -11.90 -18.50
N LEU A 38 -4.43 -11.29 -17.64
CA LEU A 38 -3.78 -10.00 -17.87
C LEU A 38 -2.25 -10.13 -18.07
N HIS A 39 -1.76 -11.35 -18.32
CA HIS A 39 -0.33 -11.61 -18.47
C HIS A 39 0.31 -10.73 -19.55
N SER A 40 -0.39 -10.54 -20.67
CA SER A 40 0.04 -9.66 -21.76
C SER A 40 0.22 -8.20 -21.33
N VAL A 41 -0.56 -7.74 -20.34
CA VAL A 41 -0.44 -6.40 -19.75
C VAL A 41 0.73 -6.34 -18.76
N SER A 42 0.95 -7.40 -17.99
CA SER A 42 2.07 -7.51 -17.04
C SER A 42 3.45 -7.54 -17.72
N GLU A 43 3.49 -8.08 -18.94
CA GLU A 43 4.68 -8.17 -19.78
C GLU A 43 4.97 -6.90 -20.56
N ILE A 44 4.05 -5.92 -20.57
CA ILE A 44 4.29 -4.61 -21.18
C ILE A 44 5.54 -4.03 -20.51
N ARG A 45 6.57 -3.80 -21.32
CA ARG A 45 7.83 -3.25 -20.82
C ARG A 45 7.73 -1.73 -20.86
N ILE A 46 7.96 -1.11 -19.72
CA ILE A 46 8.27 0.32 -19.67
C ILE A 46 9.80 0.40 -19.69
N GLY A 47 10.36 0.70 -20.87
CA GLY A 47 11.80 0.60 -21.12
C GLY A 47 12.25 -0.87 -21.10
N SER A 48 13.17 -1.22 -20.19
CA SER A 48 13.67 -2.59 -20.01
C SER A 48 12.95 -3.39 -18.92
N ILE A 49 12.01 -2.78 -18.20
CA ILE A 49 11.44 -3.36 -16.98
C ILE A 49 9.98 -3.80 -17.23
N PRO A 50 9.61 -5.05 -16.90
CA PRO A 50 8.23 -5.51 -16.98
C PRO A 50 7.31 -4.74 -16.02
N LEU A 51 6.10 -4.42 -16.46
CA LEU A 51 5.09 -3.74 -15.63
C LEU A 51 4.80 -4.49 -14.33
N GLY A 52 4.79 -5.83 -14.38
CA GLY A 52 4.64 -6.69 -13.18
C GLY A 52 5.74 -6.48 -12.13
N LEU A 53 6.97 -6.21 -12.57
CA LEU A 53 8.08 -5.91 -11.67
C LEU A 53 7.96 -4.51 -11.08
N ILE A 54 7.56 -3.52 -11.90
CA ILE A 54 7.34 -2.13 -11.45
C ILE A 54 6.22 -2.06 -10.41
N THR A 55 5.13 -2.78 -10.64
CA THR A 55 3.99 -2.87 -9.73
C THR A 55 4.30 -3.71 -8.47
N SER A 56 5.35 -4.52 -8.47
CA SER A 56 5.82 -5.16 -7.24
C SER A 56 6.78 -4.24 -6.47
N LEU A 57 7.68 -3.55 -7.19
CA LEU A 57 8.65 -2.62 -6.62
C LEU A 57 8.01 -1.33 -6.09
N GLY A 58 6.86 -0.93 -6.62
CA GLY A 58 6.15 0.28 -6.17
C GLY A 58 5.65 0.20 -4.72
N VAL A 59 5.66 -0.99 -4.08
CA VAL A 59 5.34 -1.12 -2.67
C VAL A 59 6.34 -0.35 -1.81
N PHE A 60 7.61 -0.30 -2.22
CA PHE A 60 8.68 0.40 -1.50
C PHE A 60 8.47 1.93 -1.44
N PRO A 61 8.30 2.65 -2.57
CA PRO A 61 8.03 4.09 -2.51
C PRO A 61 6.69 4.41 -1.83
N VAL A 62 5.65 3.58 -1.99
CA VAL A 62 4.39 3.76 -1.26
C VAL A 62 4.61 3.66 0.26
N SER A 63 5.40 2.67 0.69
CA SER A 63 5.79 2.51 2.10
C SER A 63 6.56 3.73 2.62
N TRP A 64 7.50 4.26 1.85
CA TRP A 64 8.27 5.44 2.24
C TRP A 64 7.41 6.71 2.33
N ILE A 65 6.45 6.91 1.42
CA ILE A 65 5.51 8.04 1.49
C ILE A 65 4.70 7.97 2.78
N VAL A 66 4.19 6.78 3.12
CA VAL A 66 3.45 6.55 4.36
C VAL A 66 4.31 6.87 5.59
N ILE A 67 5.54 6.35 5.64
CA ILE A 67 6.50 6.61 6.71
C ILE A 67 6.79 8.11 6.81
N PHE A 68 7.04 8.78 5.69
CA PHE A 68 7.31 10.22 5.66
C PHE A 68 6.14 11.05 6.19
N ILE A 69 4.90 10.74 5.79
CA ILE A 69 3.70 11.40 6.31
C ILE A 69 3.56 11.15 7.81
N TRP A 70 3.83 9.92 8.27
CA TRP A 70 3.77 9.56 9.68
C TRP A 70 4.77 10.36 10.52
N PHE A 71 6.04 10.40 10.10
CA PHE A 71 7.09 11.12 10.81
C PHE A 71 6.92 12.65 10.72
N LYS A 72 6.41 13.19 9.61
CA LYS A 72 6.04 14.62 9.53
C LYS A 72 4.93 15.03 10.48
N LYS A 73 4.07 14.08 10.88
CA LYS A 73 3.01 14.33 11.85
C LYS A 73 3.47 14.13 13.30
N ALA A 74 4.65 13.54 13.49
CA ALA A 74 5.26 13.27 14.78
C ALA A 74 6.30 14.33 15.21
N LEU A 75 6.78 15.14 14.25
CA LEU A 75 7.59 16.35 14.48
C LEU A 75 6.68 17.56 14.70
#